data_AF-A0A7W1DXK5-F1
#
_entry.id   AF-A0A7W1DXK5-F1
#
_cell.length_a   1.000
_cell.length_b   1.000
_cell.length_c   1.000
_cell.angle_alpha   90.00
_cell.angle_beta   90.00
_cell.angle_gamma   90.00
#
_symmetry.space_group_name_H-M   'P 1'
#
loop_
_entity.id
_entity.type
_entity.pdbx_description
1 polymer ?
#
loop_
_entity_poly.entity_id
_entity_poly.type
_entity_poly.pdbx_seq_one_letter_code
_entity_poly.pdbx_strand_id
1 'polypeptide(L)'
;MNGASATMQDSDNHQDAAEPNTARRRLERLLGGRPLSVYGVLLAGIGVLVVLLAIVYVTGRSDGSGQEAPPCLGVDRAAAEQAITGGLIERIRVVSEQDQPERGPLAVTLDLTDGATCWSLPQGVASQADLNQIIGVATVFNEIFAGEQRIRFQWVQQPNIPPALLATATTAPTETPQPTPTPLPTETPVPTATPMPTATPMPSALLPTATPPSVPAPTVDAASPVSSPATAPPAAPTPAS
;
A
#
# COMPACT_ATOMS: atom_id res chain seq x y z
N MET A 1 -54.23 62.39 -42.31
CA MET A 1 -53.83 63.70 -41.75
C MET A 1 -52.32 63.66 -41.63
N ASN A 2 -51.61 64.11 -42.66
CA ASN A 2 -51.09 65.50 -42.82
C ASN A 2 -50.01 65.78 -41.78
N GLY A 3 -48.78 66.20 -42.06
CA GLY A 3 -48.04 66.62 -43.27
C GLY A 3 -46.58 66.81 -42.79
N ALA A 4 -45.57 66.44 -43.57
CA ALA A 4 -44.94 67.20 -44.65
C ALA A 4 -44.12 68.42 -44.21
N SER A 5 -42.89 68.45 -44.75
CA SER A 5 -41.90 69.55 -44.84
C SER A 5 -40.84 69.59 -43.72
N ALA A 6 -39.55 69.85 -43.93
CA ALA A 6 -38.59 69.79 -45.05
C ALA A 6 -37.39 70.65 -44.58
N THR A 7 -36.15 70.19 -44.80
CA THR A 7 -34.92 70.96 -45.13
C THR A 7 -33.75 69.97 -44.97
N MET A 8 -33.11 69.48 -46.04
CA MET A 8 -32.18 70.18 -46.94
C MET A 8 -30.92 70.63 -46.21
N GLN A 9 -29.90 69.78 -46.18
CA GLN A 9 -28.53 70.25 -46.42
C GLN A 9 -27.64 69.13 -46.95
N ASP A 10 -27.37 69.29 -48.23
CA ASP A 10 -26.26 68.77 -49.01
C ASP A 10 -24.93 69.21 -48.39
N SER A 11 -23.98 68.28 -48.24
CA SER A 11 -22.54 68.55 -48.13
C SER A 11 -21.79 67.23 -48.15
N ASP A 12 -21.30 66.91 -49.34
CA ASP A 12 -20.01 66.28 -49.60
C ASP A 12 -19.10 66.10 -48.38
N ASN A 13 -18.70 64.86 -48.07
CA ASN A 13 -17.27 64.60 -47.92
C ASN A 13 -16.90 63.12 -47.96
N HIS A 14 -16.13 62.78 -49.00
CA HIS A 14 -15.02 61.83 -49.01
C HIS A 14 -15.22 60.46 -48.35
N GLN A 15 -15.58 59.52 -49.22
CA GLN A 15 -15.03 58.16 -49.18
C GLN A 15 -13.51 58.21 -49.33
N ASP A 16 -12.80 58.48 -48.24
CA ASP A 16 -11.38 58.13 -48.17
C ASP A 16 -11.26 56.64 -47.87
N ALA A 17 -10.96 55.90 -48.95
CA ALA A 17 -10.39 54.58 -48.89
C ALA A 17 -9.24 54.60 -47.88
N ALA A 18 -9.46 53.97 -46.72
CA ALA A 18 -8.44 53.74 -45.72
C ALA A 18 -7.36 52.84 -46.34
N GLU A 19 -6.33 53.50 -46.89
CA GLU A 19 -5.13 52.91 -47.43
C GLU A 19 -4.52 51.90 -46.43
N PRO A 20 -4.25 50.64 -46.83
CA PRO A 20 -3.45 49.70 -46.04
C PRO A 20 -1.97 50.13 -45.92
N ASN A 21 -1.57 51.26 -46.53
CA ASN A 21 -0.19 51.71 -46.61
C ASN A 21 0.28 52.51 -45.39
N THR A 22 -0.63 53.12 -44.63
CA THR A 22 -0.26 53.98 -43.48
C THR A 22 0.14 53.17 -42.25
N ALA A 23 -0.45 51.97 -42.08
CA ALA A 23 -0.08 51.03 -41.04
C ALA A 23 1.34 50.46 -41.26
N ARG A 24 1.70 50.15 -42.52
CA ARG A 24 3.06 49.70 -42.87
C ARG A 24 4.12 50.76 -42.58
N ARG A 25 3.88 52.02 -42.93
CA ARG A 25 4.85 53.11 -42.69
C ARG A 25 5.04 53.45 -41.21
N ARG A 26 4.05 53.17 -40.34
CA ARG A 26 4.20 53.31 -38.88
C ARG A 26 4.98 52.14 -38.26
N LEU A 27 4.82 50.93 -38.79
CA LEU A 27 5.62 49.78 -38.35
C LEU A 27 7.11 49.98 -38.68
N GLU A 28 7.43 50.53 -39.85
CA GLU A 28 8.81 50.83 -40.26
C GLU A 28 9.51 51.89 -39.40
N ARG A 29 8.77 52.81 -38.76
CA ARG A 29 9.37 53.78 -37.83
C ARG A 29 9.59 53.22 -36.42
N LEU A 30 8.89 52.14 -36.04
CA LEU A 30 9.13 51.44 -34.77
C LEU A 30 10.25 50.40 -34.89
N LEU A 31 10.51 49.85 -36.09
CA LEU A 31 11.69 49.03 -36.40
C LEU A 31 12.89 49.89 -36.85
N GLY A 32 13.22 50.92 -36.06
CA GLY A 32 14.31 51.84 -36.34
C GLY A 32 15.64 51.14 -36.63
N GLY A 33 16.15 51.32 -37.86
CA GLY A 33 17.57 51.39 -38.25
C GLY A 33 18.50 50.22 -37.91
N ARG A 34 18.04 49.15 -37.26
CA ARG A 34 18.89 48.01 -36.91
C ARG A 34 18.98 47.04 -38.09
N PRO A 35 20.19 46.61 -38.47
CA PRO A 35 20.35 45.75 -39.63
C PRO A 35 19.59 44.43 -39.40
N LEU A 36 18.93 43.93 -40.44
CA LEU A 36 18.17 42.66 -40.44
C LEU A 36 18.97 41.48 -39.84
N SER A 37 20.30 41.55 -39.87
CA SER A 37 21.21 40.61 -39.22
C SER A 37 20.98 40.48 -37.70
N VAL A 38 20.61 41.55 -36.99
CA VAL A 38 20.35 41.51 -35.54
C VAL A 38 19.13 40.64 -35.22
N TYR A 39 18.07 40.74 -36.02
CA TYR A 39 16.87 39.92 -35.85
C TYR A 39 17.14 38.45 -36.21
N GLY A 40 17.96 38.18 -37.22
CA GLY A 40 18.39 36.83 -37.57
C GLY A 40 19.15 36.13 -36.43
N VAL A 41 20.11 36.83 -35.82
CA VAL A 41 20.87 36.30 -34.66
C VAL A 41 19.96 36.10 -33.45
N LEU A 42 19.01 36.99 -33.21
CA LEU A 42 18.09 36.90 -32.07
C LEU A 42 17.14 35.70 -32.21
N LEU A 43 16.60 35.45 -33.41
CA LEU A 43 15.77 34.26 -33.67
C LEU A 43 16.58 32.95 -33.57
N ALA A 44 17.81 32.94 -34.08
CA ALA A 44 18.71 31.80 -33.93
C ALA A 44 19.01 31.51 -32.44
N GLY A 45 19.26 32.55 -31.64
CA GLY A 45 19.47 32.45 -30.20
C GLY A 45 18.25 31.89 -29.45
N ILE A 46 17.05 32.40 -29.76
CA ILE A 46 15.80 31.86 -29.19
C ILE A 46 15.59 30.40 -29.58
N GLY A 47 15.87 30.03 -30.84
CA GLY A 47 15.78 28.65 -31.31
C GLY A 47 16.66 27.70 -30.50
N VAL A 48 17.93 28.08 -30.28
CA VAL A 48 18.85 27.28 -29.43
C VAL A 48 18.35 27.19 -27.99
N LEU A 49 17.84 28.28 -27.43
CA LEU A 49 17.34 28.30 -26.05
C LEU A 49 16.11 27.40 -25.87
N VAL A 50 15.19 27.39 -26.84
CA VAL A 50 14.02 26.50 -26.83
C VAL A 50 14.43 25.03 -26.97
N VAL A 51 15.40 24.72 -27.84
CA VAL A 51 15.93 23.35 -27.98
C VAL A 51 16.61 22.90 -26.68
N LEU A 52 17.43 23.75 -26.06
CA LEU A 52 18.05 23.43 -24.77
C LEU A 52 17.00 23.24 -23.66
N LEU A 53 15.98 24.09 -23.61
CA LEU A 53 14.87 23.94 -22.67
C LEU A 53 14.12 22.63 -22.89
N ALA A 54 13.87 22.24 -24.15
CA ALA A 54 13.23 20.97 -24.48
C ALA A 54 14.09 19.77 -24.06
N ILE A 55 15.41 19.83 -24.28
CA ILE A 55 16.34 18.79 -23.82
C ILE A 55 16.30 18.71 -22.30
N VAL A 56 16.44 19.83 -21.58
CA VAL A 56 16.41 19.87 -20.11
C VAL A 56 15.06 19.38 -19.57
N TYR A 57 13.97 19.70 -20.23
CA TYR A 57 12.63 19.24 -19.86
C TYR A 57 12.49 17.73 -20.05
N VAL A 58 13.02 17.18 -21.14
CA VAL A 58 13.02 15.73 -21.41
C VAL A 58 13.96 14.99 -20.45
N THR A 59 15.14 15.52 -20.17
CA THR A 59 16.10 14.91 -19.23
C THR A 59 15.72 15.12 -17.77
N GLY A 60 14.99 16.19 -17.44
CA GLY A 60 14.43 16.41 -16.10
C GLY A 60 13.20 15.54 -15.82
N ARG A 61 12.52 15.08 -16.89
CA ARG A 61 11.40 14.13 -16.84
C ARG A 61 11.83 12.69 -17.11
N SER A 62 13.10 12.43 -17.42
CA SER A 62 13.63 11.08 -17.46
C SER A 62 13.92 10.67 -16.02
N ASP A 63 12.89 10.10 -15.41
CA ASP A 63 12.80 9.72 -14.02
C ASP A 63 13.88 8.69 -13.68
N GLY A 64 14.93 9.11 -12.97
CA GLY A 64 15.62 8.35 -11.92
C GLY A 64 16.08 6.91 -12.19
N SER A 65 16.32 6.50 -13.44
CA SER A 65 16.78 5.14 -13.76
C SER A 65 18.30 4.97 -13.74
N GLY A 66 19.05 6.01 -13.36
CA GLY A 66 20.53 6.00 -13.35
C GLY A 66 21.19 6.50 -12.07
N GLN A 67 20.43 6.90 -11.04
CA GLN A 67 21.04 7.05 -9.71
C GLN A 67 21.29 5.64 -9.20
N GLU A 68 22.56 5.25 -9.10
CA GLU A 68 23.03 4.12 -8.29
C GLU A 68 22.35 4.23 -6.93
N ALA A 69 21.23 3.51 -6.75
CA ALA A 69 20.46 3.58 -5.53
C ALA A 69 21.38 3.11 -4.40
N PRO A 70 21.48 3.86 -3.28
CA PRO A 70 22.25 3.40 -2.15
C PRO A 70 21.80 1.97 -1.80
N PRO A 71 22.75 1.07 -1.49
CA PRO A 71 22.42 -0.35 -1.30
C PRO A 71 21.36 -0.47 -0.21
N CYS A 72 20.18 -0.94 -0.60
CA CYS A 72 19.06 -1.07 0.32
C CYS A 72 19.38 -2.15 1.36
N LEU A 73 19.14 -1.84 2.63
CA LEU A 73 19.30 -2.80 3.72
C LEU A 73 18.14 -3.80 3.68
N GLY A 74 18.43 -5.10 3.73
CA GLY A 74 17.41 -6.13 3.89
C GLY A 74 16.75 -6.00 5.26
N VAL A 75 15.43 -5.85 5.29
CA VAL A 75 14.64 -5.73 6.52
C VAL A 75 13.60 -6.84 6.58
N ASP A 76 13.24 -7.26 7.79
CA ASP A 76 12.14 -8.19 7.99
C ASP A 76 10.78 -7.48 7.93
N ARG A 77 9.72 -8.27 7.90
CA ARG A 77 8.35 -7.76 7.82
C ARG A 77 7.97 -6.95 9.06
N ALA A 78 8.38 -7.40 10.25
CA ALA A 78 7.98 -6.78 11.51
C ALA A 78 8.56 -5.35 11.65
N ALA A 79 9.84 -5.15 11.32
CA ALA A 79 10.44 -3.83 11.35
C ALA A 79 9.86 -2.90 10.27
N ALA A 80 9.50 -3.44 9.09
CA ALA A 80 8.79 -2.66 8.06
C ALA A 80 7.41 -2.16 8.55
N GLU A 81 6.61 -3.02 9.20
CA GLU A 81 5.31 -2.64 9.77
C GLU A 81 5.45 -1.56 10.84
N GLN A 82 6.46 -1.69 11.72
CA GLN A 82 6.75 -0.68 12.75
C GLN A 82 7.17 0.66 12.14
N ALA A 83 7.97 0.65 11.07
CA ALA A 83 8.37 1.89 10.41
C ALA A 83 7.20 2.59 9.69
N ILE A 84 6.31 1.81 9.07
CA ILE A 84 5.09 2.35 8.43
C ILE A 84 4.19 2.99 9.48
N THR A 85 3.88 2.27 10.56
CA THR A 85 3.02 2.77 11.64
C THR A 85 3.66 3.91 12.43
N GLY A 86 4.99 3.96 12.48
CA GLY A 86 5.77 5.07 13.04
C GLY A 86 5.88 6.30 12.13
N GLY A 87 5.34 6.26 10.91
CA GLY A 87 5.42 7.37 9.95
C GLY A 87 6.84 7.66 9.45
N LEU A 88 7.73 6.68 9.50
CA LEU A 88 9.13 6.83 9.09
C LEU A 88 9.34 6.67 7.58
N ILE A 89 8.35 6.12 6.88
CA ILE A 89 8.40 5.83 5.45
C ILE A 89 7.84 7.01 4.64
N GLU A 90 8.62 7.49 3.67
CA GLU A 90 8.18 8.55 2.74
C GLU A 90 7.58 7.94 1.47
N ARG A 91 8.18 6.86 0.96
CA ARG A 91 7.84 6.27 -0.34
C ARG A 91 7.94 4.77 -0.30
N ILE A 92 6.99 4.11 -0.97
CA ILE A 92 7.00 2.68 -1.21
C ILE A 92 7.06 2.48 -2.71
N ARG A 93 8.10 1.80 -3.18
CA ARG A 93 8.24 1.41 -4.57
C ARG A 93 7.88 -0.07 -4.70
N VAL A 94 6.87 -0.34 -5.51
CA VAL A 94 6.36 -1.69 -5.74
C VAL A 94 6.73 -2.09 -7.15
N VAL A 95 7.49 -3.17 -7.29
CA VAL A 95 7.92 -3.72 -8.57
C VAL A 95 6.99 -4.86 -8.96
N SER A 96 6.42 -4.79 -10.16
CA SER A 96 5.64 -5.85 -10.78
C SER A 96 6.17 -6.17 -12.18
N GLU A 97 5.75 -7.31 -12.72
CA GLU A 97 6.12 -7.69 -14.08
C GLU A 97 5.31 -6.90 -15.12
N GLN A 98 6.01 -6.40 -16.14
CA GLN A 98 5.37 -5.79 -17.31
C GLN A 98 4.64 -6.90 -18.06
N ASP A 99 3.37 -6.68 -18.39
CA ASP A 99 2.47 -7.63 -19.07
C ASP A 99 1.81 -8.74 -18.22
N GLN A 100 2.22 -8.93 -16.96
CA GLN A 100 1.59 -9.91 -16.06
C GLN A 100 1.23 -9.32 -14.69
N PRO A 101 0.29 -8.34 -14.64
CA PRO A 101 -0.13 -7.72 -13.38
C PRO A 101 -0.81 -8.72 -12.43
N GLU A 102 -1.39 -9.80 -12.97
CA GLU A 102 -2.05 -10.88 -12.24
C GLU A 102 -1.09 -11.60 -11.27
N ARG A 103 0.22 -11.62 -11.58
CA ARG A 103 1.24 -12.17 -10.68
C ARG A 103 1.47 -11.31 -9.44
N GLY A 104 0.96 -10.08 -9.40
CA GLY A 104 1.09 -9.17 -8.26
C GLY A 104 2.52 -8.64 -8.03
N PRO A 105 2.80 -8.12 -6.82
CA PRO A 105 4.08 -7.50 -6.52
C PRO A 105 5.17 -8.55 -6.30
N LEU A 106 6.34 -8.30 -6.88
CA LEU A 106 7.50 -9.19 -6.83
C LEU A 106 8.63 -8.65 -5.94
N ALA A 107 8.70 -7.33 -5.78
CA ALA A 107 9.62 -6.71 -4.83
C ALA A 107 9.02 -5.40 -4.31
N VAL A 108 9.32 -5.08 -3.06
CA VAL A 108 8.96 -3.80 -2.45
C VAL A 108 10.19 -3.20 -1.80
N THR A 109 10.45 -1.94 -2.09
CA THR A 109 11.45 -1.14 -1.39
C THR A 109 10.79 0.03 -0.69
N LEU A 110 11.26 0.34 0.51
CA LEU A 110 10.79 1.43 1.34
C LEU A 110 11.89 2.48 1.41
N ASP A 111 11.57 3.69 1.00
CA ASP A 111 12.44 4.85 1.18
C ASP A 111 11.99 5.58 2.45
N LEU A 112 12.92 5.75 3.39
CA LEU A 112 12.65 6.43 4.65
C LEU A 112 12.65 7.96 4.45
N THR A 113 12.04 8.66 5.40
CA THR A 113 11.94 10.13 5.44
C THR A 113 13.28 10.86 5.56
N ASP A 114 14.36 10.15 5.89
CA ASP A 114 15.72 10.70 5.87
C ASP A 114 16.28 10.84 4.44
N GLY A 115 15.62 10.24 3.44
CA GLY A 115 16.00 10.27 2.02
C GLY A 115 17.31 9.55 1.69
N ALA A 116 17.98 8.97 2.69
CA ALA A 116 19.28 8.30 2.54
C ALA A 116 19.17 6.79 2.81
N THR A 117 18.21 6.38 3.64
CA THR A 117 18.02 4.98 4.01
C THR A 117 16.98 4.35 3.11
N CYS A 118 17.39 3.29 2.40
CA CYS A 118 16.51 2.40 1.65
C CYS A 118 16.43 1.05 2.34
N TRP A 119 15.22 0.53 2.52
CA TRP A 119 14.98 -0.83 2.99
C TRP A 119 14.39 -1.69 1.88
N SER A 120 14.90 -2.91 1.73
CA SER A 120 14.33 -3.93 0.85
C SER A 120 13.65 -5.01 1.68
N LEU A 121 12.40 -5.31 1.35
CA LEU A 121 11.70 -6.47 1.90
C LEU A 121 12.16 -7.77 1.24
N PRO A 122 11.82 -8.94 1.83
CA PRO A 122 11.95 -10.23 1.15
C PRO A 122 11.25 -10.19 -0.20
N GLN A 123 11.98 -10.54 -1.26
CA GLN A 123 11.52 -10.43 -2.65
C GLN A 123 11.18 -11.79 -3.23
N GLY A 124 10.40 -11.76 -4.31
CA GLY A 124 10.03 -12.90 -5.11
C GLY A 124 8.64 -13.46 -4.80
N VAL A 125 8.18 -14.37 -5.65
CA VAL A 125 6.85 -14.99 -5.59
C VAL A 125 6.58 -15.71 -4.26
N ALA A 126 7.62 -16.24 -3.61
CA ALA A 126 7.49 -16.91 -2.31
C ALA A 126 7.13 -15.97 -1.16
N SER A 127 7.52 -14.68 -1.27
CA SER A 127 7.27 -13.65 -0.26
C SER A 127 6.09 -12.75 -0.62
N GLN A 128 5.34 -13.08 -1.68
CA GLN A 128 4.26 -12.25 -2.19
C GLN A 128 3.17 -11.95 -1.15
N ALA A 129 2.85 -12.92 -0.28
CA ALA A 129 1.90 -12.73 0.81
C ALA A 129 2.34 -11.62 1.78
N ASP A 130 3.62 -11.62 2.17
CA ASP A 130 4.20 -10.61 3.05
C ASP A 130 4.25 -9.24 2.37
N LEU A 131 4.61 -9.20 1.08
CA LEU A 131 4.61 -7.96 0.29
C LEU A 131 3.21 -7.33 0.21
N ASN A 132 2.19 -8.15 -0.10
CA ASN A 132 0.80 -7.70 -0.15
C ASN A 132 0.31 -7.19 1.21
N GLN A 133 0.71 -7.85 2.29
CA GLN A 133 0.36 -7.43 3.64
C GLN A 133 0.94 -6.04 3.96
N ILE A 134 2.20 -5.81 3.64
CA ILE A 134 2.88 -4.52 3.86
C ILE A 134 2.23 -3.40 3.04
N ILE A 135 1.92 -3.66 1.76
CA ILE A 135 1.20 -2.72 0.91
C ILE A 135 -0.19 -2.40 1.51
N GLY A 136 -0.88 -3.41 2.03
CA GLY A 136 -2.16 -3.25 2.71
C GLY A 136 -2.06 -2.36 3.96
N VAL A 137 -1.08 -2.62 4.84
CA VAL A 137 -0.84 -1.81 6.04
C VAL A 137 -0.55 -0.35 5.69
N ALA A 138 0.31 -0.11 4.70
CA ALA A 138 0.63 1.25 4.23
C ALA A 138 -0.59 1.94 3.59
N THR A 139 -1.45 1.19 2.90
CA THR A 139 -2.68 1.72 2.31
C THR A 139 -3.64 2.18 3.42
N VAL A 140 -3.88 1.34 4.43
CA VAL A 140 -4.71 1.68 5.59
C VAL A 140 -4.11 2.86 6.37
N PHE A 141 -2.79 2.90 6.55
CA PHE A 141 -2.10 4.03 7.18
C PHE A 141 -2.40 5.35 6.45
N ASN A 142 -2.31 5.37 5.11
CA ASN A 142 -2.61 6.56 4.31
C ASN A 142 -4.07 7.01 4.40
N GLU A 143 -5.01 6.09 4.59
CA GLU A 143 -6.43 6.40 4.79
C GLU A 143 -6.68 7.02 6.16
N ILE A 144 -6.05 6.49 7.22
CA ILE A 144 -6.20 6.96 8.59
C ILE A 144 -5.49 8.32 8.79
N PHE A 145 -4.28 8.45 8.27
CA PHE A 145 -3.44 9.65 8.43
C PHE A 145 -3.49 10.51 7.16
N ALA A 146 -4.53 11.33 7.05
CA ALA A 146 -4.65 12.31 5.97
C ALA A 146 -3.83 13.59 6.29
N GLY A 147 -2.75 13.85 5.55
CA GLY A 147 -1.93 15.05 5.73
C GLY A 147 -0.51 14.92 5.16
N GLU A 148 0.47 15.54 5.85
CA GLU A 148 1.89 15.56 5.46
C GLU A 148 2.58 14.19 5.57
N GLN A 149 2.03 13.26 6.35
CA GLN A 149 2.61 11.93 6.60
C GLN A 149 2.17 10.87 5.59
N ARG A 150 1.73 11.27 4.39
CA ARG A 150 1.28 10.31 3.39
C ARG A 150 2.45 9.61 2.72
N ILE A 151 2.38 8.29 2.73
CA ILE A 151 3.31 7.42 2.03
C ILE A 151 3.02 7.48 0.53
N ARG A 152 4.03 7.81 -0.27
CA ARG A 152 3.90 7.84 -1.73
C ARG A 152 4.08 6.44 -2.32
N PHE A 153 3.07 5.94 -3.03
CA PHE A 153 3.17 4.69 -3.78
C PHE A 153 3.74 4.94 -5.18
N GLN A 154 4.81 4.24 -5.53
CA GLN A 154 5.40 4.23 -6.87
C GLN A 154 5.34 2.82 -7.45
N TRP A 155 4.42 2.61 -8.39
CA TRP A 155 4.30 1.34 -9.12
C TRP A 155 5.28 1.32 -10.29
N VAL A 156 6.15 0.32 -10.32
CA VAL A 156 7.19 0.15 -11.35
C VAL A 156 6.98 -1.18 -12.03
N GLN A 157 6.68 -1.14 -13.32
CA GLN A 157 6.61 -2.35 -14.15
C GLN A 157 7.99 -2.61 -14.76
N GLN A 158 8.49 -3.83 -14.65
CA GLN A 158 9.76 -4.25 -15.23
C GLN A 158 9.55 -5.29 -16.35
N PRO A 159 10.13 -5.07 -17.56
CA PRO A 159 10.06 -6.01 -18.68
C PRO A 159 10.90 -7.26 -18.48
N ASN A 160 11.95 -7.18 -17.65
CA ASN A 160 12.89 -8.27 -17.43
C ASN A 160 13.06 -8.48 -15.93
N ILE A 161 12.21 -9.33 -15.38
CA ILE A 161 12.31 -9.76 -13.98
C ILE A 161 13.40 -10.85 -13.88
N PRO A 162 14.36 -10.71 -12.95
CA PRO A 162 15.34 -11.76 -12.69
C PRO A 162 14.65 -13.11 -12.39
N PRO A 163 15.08 -14.22 -13.01
CA PRO A 163 14.49 -15.54 -12.76
C PRO A 163 14.49 -15.96 -11.29
N ALA A 164 15.44 -15.45 -10.50
CA ALA A 164 15.53 -15.69 -9.07
C ALA A 164 14.31 -15.19 -8.28
N LEU A 165 13.65 -14.10 -8.72
CA LEU A 165 12.43 -13.59 -8.10
C LEU A 165 11.20 -14.40 -8.49
N LEU A 166 11.26 -15.10 -9.63
CA LEU A 166 10.19 -15.95 -10.15
C LEU A 166 10.30 -17.38 -9.61
N ALA A 167 11.44 -17.74 -9.01
CA ALA A 167 11.62 -19.04 -8.40
C ALA A 167 10.74 -19.14 -7.14
N THR A 168 9.75 -20.02 -7.19
CA THR A 168 9.12 -20.54 -5.97
C THR A 168 10.15 -21.35 -5.21
N ALA A 169 10.26 -21.12 -3.90
CA ALA A 169 11.11 -21.92 -3.04
C ALA A 169 10.72 -23.39 -3.24
N THR A 170 11.61 -24.17 -3.86
CA THR A 170 11.43 -25.62 -3.96
C THR A 170 11.50 -26.13 -2.53
N THR A 171 10.37 -26.54 -1.97
CA THR A 171 10.33 -27.17 -0.65
C THR A 171 11.34 -28.31 -0.69
N ALA A 172 12.36 -28.24 0.17
CA ALA A 172 13.26 -29.36 0.37
C ALA A 172 12.41 -30.62 0.62
N PRO A 173 12.77 -31.78 0.06
CA PRO A 173 11.99 -33.00 0.26
C PRO A 173 11.80 -33.20 1.76
N THR A 174 10.55 -33.22 2.20
CA THR A 174 10.19 -33.56 3.58
C THR A 174 10.86 -34.90 3.89
N GLU A 175 11.78 -34.92 4.85
CA GLU A 175 12.41 -36.18 5.25
C GLU A 175 11.29 -37.15 5.65
N THR A 176 11.20 -38.26 4.92
CA THR A 176 10.26 -39.33 5.25
C THR A 176 10.53 -39.75 6.68
N PRO A 177 9.54 -39.69 7.59
CA PRO A 177 9.77 -40.06 8.98
C PRO A 177 10.31 -41.49 9.02
N GLN A 178 11.44 -41.68 9.69
CA GLN A 178 12.00 -43.01 9.91
C GLN A 178 10.94 -43.88 10.59
N PRO A 179 10.67 -45.11 10.10
CA PRO A 179 9.67 -45.97 10.70
C PRO A 179 9.98 -46.17 12.18
N THR A 180 9.02 -45.83 13.04
CA THR A 180 9.12 -46.08 14.48
C THR A 180 9.24 -47.58 14.70
N PRO A 181 10.23 -48.07 15.48
CA PRO A 181 10.33 -49.49 15.76
C PRO A 181 9.04 -49.97 16.44
N THR A 182 8.48 -51.07 15.92
CA THR A 182 7.32 -51.73 16.52
C THR A 182 7.65 -52.08 17.98
N PRO A 183 6.79 -51.71 18.96
CA PRO A 183 7.04 -52.07 20.35
C PRO A 183 7.12 -53.59 20.49
N LEU A 184 8.09 -54.06 21.28
CA LEU A 184 8.24 -55.47 21.62
C LEU A 184 6.97 -55.92 22.38
N PRO A 185 6.42 -57.12 22.10
CA PRO A 185 5.30 -57.65 22.87
C PRO A 185 5.61 -57.59 24.36
N THR A 186 4.70 -56.98 25.13
CA THR A 186 4.80 -56.94 26.59
C THR A 186 4.54 -58.33 27.13
N GLU A 187 5.47 -58.83 27.94
CA GLU A 187 5.34 -60.09 28.67
C GLU A 187 4.00 -60.12 29.43
N THR A 188 3.22 -61.18 29.21
CA THR A 188 1.95 -61.39 29.92
C THR A 188 2.23 -61.50 31.42
N PRO A 189 1.57 -60.70 32.28
CA PRO A 189 1.81 -60.78 33.72
C PRO A 189 1.46 -62.17 34.24
N VAL A 190 2.37 -62.75 35.03
CA VAL A 190 2.15 -64.01 35.75
C VAL A 190 0.99 -63.80 36.74
N PRO A 191 0.00 -64.71 36.80
CA PRO A 191 -1.12 -64.57 37.71
C PRO A 191 -0.63 -64.44 39.15
N THR A 192 -1.03 -63.34 39.80
CA THR A 192 -0.71 -63.07 41.20
C THR A 192 -1.48 -64.06 42.07
N ALA A 193 -0.79 -64.71 43.01
CA ALA A 193 -1.43 -65.63 43.94
C ALA A 193 -2.54 -64.91 44.72
N THR A 194 -3.73 -65.51 44.74
CA THR A 194 -4.90 -65.00 45.48
C THR A 194 -4.56 -64.85 46.96
N PRO A 195 -4.77 -63.68 47.57
CA PRO A 195 -4.48 -63.51 49.00
C PRO A 195 -5.38 -64.41 49.84
N MET A 196 -4.78 -65.01 50.87
CA MET A 196 -5.47 -65.83 51.85
C MET A 196 -6.45 -64.93 52.66
N PRO A 197 -7.67 -65.40 52.95
CA PRO A 197 -8.69 -64.60 53.62
C PRO A 197 -8.18 -64.10 54.97
N THR A 198 -8.26 -62.78 55.16
CA THR A 198 -7.94 -62.11 56.43
C THR A 198 -9.00 -62.46 57.47
N ALA A 199 -8.55 -62.86 58.66
CA ALA A 199 -9.44 -63.17 59.78
C ALA A 199 -10.30 -61.94 60.15
N THR A 200 -11.60 -62.18 60.31
CA THR A 200 -12.62 -61.18 60.64
C THR A 200 -12.33 -60.57 62.01
N PRO A 201 -12.24 -59.23 62.16
CA PRO A 201 -12.07 -58.61 63.46
C PRO A 201 -13.34 -58.75 64.30
N MET A 202 -13.12 -59.04 65.59
CA MET A 202 -14.14 -59.18 66.61
C MET A 202 -14.81 -57.82 66.88
N PRO A 203 -16.15 -57.75 67.04
CA PRO A 203 -16.87 -56.48 67.19
C PRO A 203 -16.48 -55.76 68.48
N SER A 204 -15.98 -54.53 68.33
CA SER A 204 -15.75 -53.58 69.42
C SER A 204 -17.06 -52.88 69.79
N ALA A 205 -17.31 -52.75 71.09
CA ALA A 205 -18.55 -52.24 71.66
C ALA A 205 -18.82 -50.76 71.30
N LEU A 206 -20.08 -50.49 70.99
CA LEU A 206 -20.63 -49.19 70.63
C LEU A 206 -20.67 -48.24 71.85
N LEU A 207 -20.07 -47.06 71.72
CA LEU A 207 -20.42 -45.90 72.56
C LEU A 207 -21.47 -45.05 71.83
N PRO A 208 -22.54 -44.60 72.50
CA PRO A 208 -23.52 -43.69 71.90
C PRO A 208 -22.96 -42.26 71.85
N THR A 209 -22.71 -41.77 70.63
CA THR A 209 -22.40 -40.36 70.38
C THR A 209 -23.70 -39.56 70.24
N ALA A 210 -23.75 -38.45 70.97
CA ALA A 210 -24.91 -37.58 71.13
C ALA A 210 -25.33 -36.85 69.84
N THR A 211 -26.64 -36.60 69.79
CA THR A 211 -27.48 -35.89 68.83
C THR A 211 -26.95 -34.53 68.35
N PRO A 212 -27.10 -34.17 67.06
CA PRO A 212 -26.60 -32.92 66.48
C PRO A 212 -27.54 -31.72 66.71
N PRO A 213 -27.02 -30.49 66.86
CA PRO A 213 -27.78 -29.27 66.65
C PRO A 213 -27.80 -28.84 65.17
N SER A 214 -28.95 -28.28 64.81
CA SER A 214 -29.48 -27.99 63.49
C SER A 214 -28.88 -26.79 62.75
N VAL A 215 -28.83 -26.98 61.43
CA VAL A 215 -28.67 -26.07 60.29
C VAL A 215 -29.31 -24.68 60.44
N PRO A 216 -28.61 -23.61 59.98
CA PRO A 216 -29.26 -22.50 59.28
C PRO A 216 -28.89 -22.42 57.78
N ALA A 217 -29.82 -21.79 57.05
CA ALA A 217 -30.09 -21.84 55.62
C ALA A 217 -29.00 -21.31 54.66
N PRO A 218 -29.00 -21.74 53.38
CA PRO A 218 -28.22 -21.13 52.32
C PRO A 218 -28.86 -19.81 51.84
N THR A 219 -28.09 -18.73 51.92
CA THR A 219 -28.37 -17.47 51.22
C THR A 219 -28.17 -17.70 49.72
N VAL A 220 -29.28 -17.71 48.99
CA VAL A 220 -29.32 -17.66 47.53
C VAL A 220 -29.03 -16.22 47.14
N ASP A 221 -27.85 -15.93 46.60
CA ASP A 221 -27.61 -14.67 45.90
C ASP A 221 -27.75 -14.90 44.41
N ALA A 222 -28.69 -14.14 43.85
CA ALA A 222 -29.13 -14.22 42.47
C ALA A 222 -28.42 -13.14 41.65
N ALA A 223 -28.29 -13.44 40.36
CA ALA A 223 -28.15 -12.51 39.26
C ALA A 223 -26.76 -11.86 39.03
N SER A 224 -26.03 -12.43 38.07
CA SER A 224 -25.44 -11.63 36.97
C SER A 224 -25.13 -12.52 35.76
N PRO A 225 -26.01 -12.62 34.76
CA PRO A 225 -25.59 -12.90 33.40
C PRO A 225 -25.24 -11.57 32.71
N VAL A 226 -23.95 -11.30 32.53
CA VAL A 226 -23.51 -10.25 31.59
C VAL A 226 -23.58 -10.85 30.19
N SER A 227 -24.66 -10.50 29.50
CA SER A 227 -24.83 -10.66 28.06
C SER A 227 -23.78 -9.82 27.32
N SER A 228 -22.87 -10.47 26.59
CA SER A 228 -22.10 -9.81 25.52
C SER A 228 -22.79 -10.05 24.18
N PRO A 229 -23.04 -9.01 23.37
CA PRO A 229 -23.76 -9.13 22.11
C PRO A 229 -22.92 -9.83 21.05
N ALA A 230 -23.55 -10.81 20.39
CA ALA A 230 -23.12 -11.39 19.14
C ALA A 230 -23.10 -10.32 18.05
N THR A 231 -21.93 -10.05 17.49
CA THR A 231 -21.76 -9.26 16.28
C THR A 231 -22.49 -9.93 15.12
N ALA A 232 -23.45 -9.22 14.55
CA ALA A 232 -24.19 -9.64 13.37
C ALA A 232 -23.27 -9.79 12.14
N PRO A 233 -23.47 -10.81 11.29
CA PRO A 233 -22.83 -10.88 9.99
C PRO A 233 -23.41 -9.82 9.03
N PRO A 234 -22.59 -9.17 8.17
CA PRO A 234 -23.10 -8.24 7.16
C PRO A 234 -23.93 -8.98 6.10
N ALA A 235 -25.04 -8.33 5.73
CA ALA A 235 -25.99 -8.79 4.73
C ALA A 235 -25.33 -9.04 3.35
N ALA A 236 -25.69 -10.15 2.73
CA ALA A 236 -25.38 -10.45 1.34
C ALA A 236 -26.09 -9.46 0.38
N PRO A 237 -25.44 -9.03 -0.72
CA PRO A 237 -26.12 -8.25 -1.75
C PRO A 237 -27.04 -9.14 -2.58
N THR A 238 -28.25 -8.63 -2.82
CA THR A 238 -29.26 -9.19 -3.71
C THR A 238 -28.82 -9.03 -5.18
N PRO A 239 -28.93 -10.05 -6.04
CA PRO A 239 -28.71 -9.88 -7.47
C PRO A 239 -29.91 -9.16 -8.12
N ALA A 240 -29.65 -8.02 -8.76
CA ALA A 240 -30.61 -7.39 -9.67
C ALA A 240 -30.62 -8.13 -11.01
N SER A 241 -31.82 -8.31 -11.56
CA SER A 241 -32.12 -8.88 -12.87
C SER A 241 -31.71 -7.99 -14.03
#